data_AF-A0AAU5X277-F1
#
_entry.id   AF-A0AAU5X277-F1
#
_cell.length_a   1.000
_cell.length_b   1.000
_cell.length_c   1.000
_cell.angle_alpha   90.00
_cell.angle_beta   90.00
_cell.angle_gamma   90.00
#
_symmetry.space_group_name_H-M   'P 1'
#
loop_
_entity.id
_entity.type
_entity.pdbx_description
1 polymer ?
#
loop_
_entity_poly.entity_id
_entity_poly.type
_entity_poly.pdbx_seq_one_letter_code
_entity_poly.pdbx_strand_id
1 'polypeptide(L)'
;MFAGIRGGELATITYRRAWDNARKGALSPAEYASPLARRVYDLRHACVSTWLSGGVPPAQVADWAGHSVSALLKVYAKCIEGQDETAKRRIEAAFR
;
A
#
# COMPACT_ATOMS: atom_id res chain seq x y z
N MET A 1 -11.80 17.21 1.24
CA MET A 1 -11.55 17.29 -0.22
C MET A 1 -10.41 18.28 -0.45
N PHE A 2 -9.45 17.99 -1.34
CA PHE A 2 -8.38 18.94 -1.68
C PHE A 2 -8.78 19.74 -2.92
N ALA A 3 -8.69 21.06 -2.87
CA ALA A 3 -9.08 21.96 -3.95
C ALA A 3 -7.89 22.77 -4.46
N GLY A 4 -7.90 23.09 -5.76
CA GLY A 4 -7.00 24.07 -6.33
C GLY A 4 -7.33 25.49 -5.85
N ILE A 5 -6.39 26.40 -6.02
CA ILE A 5 -6.52 27.82 -5.60
C ILE A 5 -7.71 28.52 -6.27
N ARG A 6 -8.14 28.04 -7.44
CA ARG A 6 -9.31 28.57 -8.18
C ARG A 6 -10.62 27.82 -7.85
N GLY A 7 -10.67 27.04 -6.78
CA GLY A 7 -11.87 26.31 -6.34
C GLY A 7 -12.21 25.03 -7.12
N GLY A 8 -11.43 24.68 -8.16
CA GLY A 8 -11.59 23.42 -8.91
C GLY A 8 -10.82 22.24 -8.30
N GLU A 9 -10.86 21.09 -8.96
CA GLU A 9 -10.07 19.92 -8.57
C GLU A 9 -8.57 20.22 -8.50
N LEU A 10 -7.89 19.57 -7.56
CA LEU A 10 -6.44 19.68 -7.45
C LEU A 10 -5.78 19.07 -8.69
N ALA A 11 -5.04 19.89 -9.44
CA ALA A 11 -4.33 19.43 -10.61
C ALA A 11 -3.32 18.32 -10.28
N THR A 12 -3.28 17.29 -11.13
CA THR A 12 -2.41 16.12 -10.93
C THR A 12 -0.93 16.45 -10.76
N ILE A 13 -0.45 17.45 -11.49
CA ILE A 13 0.94 17.89 -11.42
C ILE A 13 1.30 18.44 -10.03
N THR A 14 0.36 19.05 -9.33
CA THR A 14 0.59 19.70 -8.04
C THR A 14 0.96 18.67 -6.99
N TYR A 15 0.15 17.63 -6.83
CA TYR A 15 0.44 16.60 -5.83
C TYR A 15 1.64 15.72 -6.24
N ARG A 16 1.89 15.51 -7.55
CA ARG A 16 3.09 14.80 -8.02
C ARG A 16 4.39 15.54 -7.68
N ARG A 17 4.41 16.87 -7.83
CA ARG A 17 5.56 17.69 -7.43
C ARG A 17 5.77 17.69 -5.92
N ALA A 18 4.70 17.83 -5.15
CA ALA A 18 4.76 17.72 -3.70
C ALA A 18 5.35 16.35 -3.28
N TRP A 19 4.93 15.27 -3.94
CA TRP A 19 5.47 13.94 -3.70
C TRP A 19 6.95 13.79 -4.03
N ASP A 20 7.38 14.31 -5.18
CA ASP A 20 8.79 14.25 -5.59
C ASP A 20 9.70 14.99 -4.60
N ASN A 21 9.26 16.18 -4.15
CA ASN A 21 9.95 16.93 -3.11
C ASN A 21 10.03 16.15 -1.78
N ALA A 22 8.94 15.49 -1.38
CA ALA A 22 8.92 14.66 -0.18
C ALA A 22 9.91 13.48 -0.29
N ARG A 23 9.95 12.79 -1.45
CA ARG A 23 10.93 11.73 -1.70
C ARG A 23 12.36 12.25 -1.61
N LYS A 24 12.64 13.40 -2.21
CA LYS A 24 13.98 14.01 -2.19
C LYS A 24 14.45 14.39 -0.78
N GLY A 25 13.52 14.77 0.10
CA GLY A 25 13.81 15.10 1.49
C GLY A 25 13.91 13.90 2.43
N ALA A 26 13.22 12.79 2.13
CA ALA A 26 13.13 11.63 3.01
C ALA A 26 14.08 10.48 2.64
N LEU A 27 14.47 10.34 1.37
CA LEU A 27 15.27 9.23 0.88
C LEU A 27 16.74 9.62 0.69
N SER A 28 17.64 8.64 0.83
CA SER A 28 19.03 8.83 0.41
C SER A 28 19.13 9.06 -1.11
N PRO A 29 20.25 9.65 -1.60
CA PRO A 29 20.43 9.87 -3.04
C PRO A 29 20.27 8.60 -3.89
N ALA A 30 20.77 7.46 -3.40
CA ALA A 30 20.65 6.18 -4.08
C ALA A 30 19.21 5.65 -4.11
N GLU A 31 18.50 5.75 -2.99
CA GLU A 31 17.09 5.35 -2.90
C GLU A 31 16.18 6.24 -3.77
N TYR A 32 16.42 7.55 -3.76
CA TYR A 32 15.69 8.51 -4.60
C TYR A 32 15.85 8.21 -6.09
N ALA A 33 17.08 7.87 -6.52
CA ALA A 33 17.39 7.47 -7.89
C ALA A 33 16.81 6.10 -8.28
N SER A 34 16.48 5.27 -7.30
CA SER A 34 15.87 3.95 -7.51
C SER A 34 14.37 4.05 -7.86
N PRO A 35 13.74 2.94 -8.28
CA PRO A 35 12.29 2.85 -8.44
C PRO A 35 11.48 3.01 -7.13
N LEU A 36 12.13 3.06 -5.96
CA LEU A 36 11.47 3.14 -4.66
C LEU A 36 10.53 4.35 -4.58
N ALA A 37 9.25 4.05 -4.30
CA ALA A 37 8.21 5.04 -4.06
C ALA A 37 8.04 6.06 -5.21
N ARG A 38 8.42 5.70 -6.44
CA ARG A 38 8.49 6.61 -7.58
C ARG A 38 7.15 7.25 -7.93
N ARG A 39 6.06 6.52 -7.75
CA ARG A 39 4.68 7.01 -7.97
C ARG A 39 3.99 7.19 -6.63
N VAL A 40 3.11 8.19 -6.56
CA VAL A 40 2.20 8.37 -5.41
C VAL A 40 1.37 7.10 -5.17
N TYR A 41 0.98 6.40 -6.24
CA TYR A 41 0.23 5.15 -6.15
C TYR A 41 1.01 4.00 -5.48
N ASP A 42 2.34 4.09 -5.42
CA ASP A 42 3.15 3.09 -4.71
C ASP A 42 2.89 3.13 -3.19
N LEU A 43 2.42 4.26 -2.63
CA LEU A 43 1.96 4.33 -1.24
C LEU A 43 0.77 3.42 -0.95
N ARG A 44 -0.15 3.31 -1.91
CA ARG A 44 -1.29 2.41 -1.80
C ARG A 44 -0.83 0.96 -1.83
N HIS A 45 0.14 0.64 -2.68
CA HIS A 45 0.76 -0.69 -2.68
C HIS A 45 1.43 -1.01 -1.35
N ALA A 46 2.22 -0.08 -0.81
CA ALA A 46 2.86 -0.24 0.48
C ALA A 46 1.83 -0.49 1.59
N CYS A 47 0.81 0.37 1.73
CA CYS A 47 -0.24 0.24 2.73
C CYS A 47 -0.95 -1.12 2.69
N VAL A 48 -1.41 -1.55 1.51
CA VAL A 48 -2.09 -2.84 1.34
C VAL A 48 -1.16 -4.01 1.66
N SER A 49 0.10 -3.96 1.19
CA SER A 49 1.08 -5.01 1.49
C SER A 49 1.37 -5.10 2.99
N THR A 50 1.48 -3.96 3.68
CA THR A 50 1.72 -3.91 5.13
C THR A 50 0.55 -4.53 5.91
N TRP A 51 -0.70 -4.22 5.56
CA TRP A 51 -1.85 -4.82 6.22
C TRP A 51 -1.91 -6.33 6.00
N LEU A 52 -1.67 -6.78 4.77
CA LEU A 52 -1.63 -8.20 4.46
C LEU A 52 -0.52 -8.89 5.23
N SER A 53 0.72 -8.38 5.19
CA SER A 53 1.87 -8.95 5.91
C SER A 53 1.69 -8.90 7.44
N GLY A 54 0.93 -7.94 7.97
CA GLY A 54 0.50 -7.89 9.38
C GLY A 54 -0.60 -8.89 9.75
N GLY A 55 -1.09 -9.67 8.77
CA GLY A 55 -2.03 -10.76 8.96
C GLY A 55 -3.50 -10.30 9.05
N VAL A 56 -3.83 -9.12 8.52
CA VAL A 56 -5.22 -8.67 8.38
C VAL A 56 -5.93 -9.55 7.33
N PRO A 57 -7.17 -10.00 7.56
CA PRO A 57 -7.87 -10.87 6.62
C PRO A 57 -7.98 -10.25 5.22
N PRO A 58 -7.68 -11.01 4.14
CA PRO A 58 -7.72 -10.47 2.77
C PRO A 58 -9.06 -9.87 2.36
N ALA A 59 -10.18 -10.43 2.82
CA ALA A 59 -11.51 -9.88 2.53
C ALA A 59 -11.70 -8.45 3.09
N GLN A 60 -11.22 -8.21 4.31
CA GLN A 60 -11.29 -6.90 4.96
C GLN A 60 -10.35 -5.88 4.30
N VAL A 61 -9.13 -6.31 3.95
CA VAL A 61 -8.19 -5.46 3.20
C VAL A 61 -8.77 -5.08 1.83
N ALA A 62 -9.42 -6.01 1.15
CA ALA A 62 -10.03 -5.77 -0.15
C ALA A 62 -11.16 -4.74 -0.07
N ASP A 63 -12.01 -4.84 0.95
CA ASP A 63 -13.09 -3.88 1.23
C ASP A 63 -12.55 -2.46 1.48
N TRP A 64 -11.57 -2.31 2.38
CA TRP A 64 -10.94 -1.01 2.65
C TRP A 64 -10.19 -0.43 1.46
N ALA A 65 -9.56 -1.29 0.67
CA ALA A 65 -8.92 -0.86 -0.57
C ALA A 65 -9.96 -0.50 -1.64
N GLY A 66 -11.19 -0.98 -1.58
CA GLY A 66 -12.21 -0.76 -2.61
C GLY A 66 -11.96 -1.57 -3.88
N HIS A 67 -11.52 -2.82 -3.75
CA HIS A 67 -11.41 -3.75 -4.87
C HIS A 67 -11.82 -5.18 -4.47
N SER A 68 -12.09 -6.05 -5.44
CA SER A 68 -12.47 -7.43 -5.15
C SER A 68 -11.31 -8.24 -4.52
N VAL A 69 -11.65 -9.29 -3.77
CA VAL A 69 -10.68 -10.22 -3.19
C VAL A 69 -9.85 -10.91 -4.28
N SER A 70 -10.48 -11.24 -5.42
CA SER A 70 -9.76 -11.82 -6.57
C SER A 70 -8.70 -10.86 -7.13
N ALA A 71 -9.03 -9.57 -7.27
CA ALA A 71 -8.07 -8.55 -7.69
C ALA A 71 -6.94 -8.39 -6.66
N LEU A 72 -7.26 -8.42 -5.36
CA LEU A 72 -6.27 -8.38 -4.28
C LEU A 72 -5.29 -9.55 -4.42
N LEU A 73 -5.77 -10.79 -4.48
CA LEU A 73 -4.92 -11.98 -4.52
C LEU A 73 -4.04 -12.01 -5.77
N LYS A 74 -4.57 -11.57 -6.92
CA LYS A 74 -3.78 -11.46 -8.16
C LYS A 74 -2.58 -10.54 -8.03
N VAL A 75 -2.69 -9.46 -7.26
CA VAL A 75 -1.65 -8.43 -7.11
C VAL A 75 -0.72 -8.72 -5.93
N TYR A 76 -1.26 -9.26 -4.83
CA TYR A 76 -0.57 -9.30 -3.53
C TYR A 76 -0.32 -10.71 -2.98
N ALA A 77 -0.54 -11.78 -3.74
CA ALA A 77 -0.28 -13.17 -3.28
C ALA A 77 1.11 -13.33 -2.64
N LYS A 78 2.14 -12.69 -3.22
CA LYS A 78 3.51 -12.74 -2.71
C LYS A 78 3.70 -12.10 -1.32
N CYS A 79 2.81 -11.18 -0.91
CA CYS A 79 2.85 -10.58 0.42
C CYS A 79 2.20 -11.47 1.50
N ILE A 80 1.50 -12.52 1.06
CA ILE A 80 0.83 -13.52 1.88
C ILE A 80 1.73 -14.77 2.05
N GLU A 81 2.60 -15.05 1.07
CA GLU A 81 3.67 -16.05 1.21
C GLU A 81 4.62 -15.70 2.37
N GLY A 82 4.85 -16.67 3.26
CA GLY A 82 5.62 -16.49 4.50
C GLY A 82 4.77 -16.37 5.77
N GLN A 83 3.44 -16.35 5.64
CA GLN A 83 2.53 -16.36 6.79
C GLN A 83 2.13 -17.74 7.29
N ASP A 84 2.64 -18.82 6.69
CA ASP A 84 2.26 -20.21 7.02
C ASP A 84 2.38 -20.51 8.52
N GLU A 85 3.50 -20.15 9.13
CA GLU A 85 3.72 -20.37 10.57
C GLU A 85 2.78 -19.51 11.44
N THR A 86 2.43 -18.31 10.99
CA THR A 86 1.46 -17.45 11.70
C THR A 86 0.04 -17.98 11.54
N ALA A 87 -0.31 -18.51 10.36
CA ALA A 87 -1.59 -19.15 10.10
C ALA A 87 -1.75 -20.43 10.92
N LYS A 88 -0.72 -21.29 10.95
CA LYS A 88 -0.71 -22.51 11.79
C LYS A 88 -0.90 -22.19 13.26
N ARG A 89 -0.19 -21.20 13.81
CA ARG A 89 -0.38 -20.76 15.22
C ARG A 89 -1.80 -20.28 15.51
N ARG A 90 -2.42 -19.54 14.57
CA ARG A 90 -3.82 -19.11 14.72
C ARG A 90 -4.79 -20.29 14.71
N ILE A 91 -4.53 -21.29 13.86
CA ILE A 91 -5.32 -22.53 13.81
C ILE A 91 -5.17 -23.30 15.13
N GLU A 92 -3.94 -23.50 15.61
CA GLU A 92 -3.68 -24.18 16.89
C GLU A 92 -4.36 -23.47 18.08
N ALA A 93 -4.32 -22.13 18.10
CA ALA A 93 -4.99 -21.33 19.13
C ALA A 93 -6.52 -21.44 19.07
N ALA A 94 -7.11 -21.63 17.90
CA ALA A 94 -8.55 -21.80 17.73
C ALA A 94 -9.05 -23.20 18.13
N PHE A 95 -8.14 -24.19 18.23
CA PHE A 95 -8.43 -25.55 18.70
C PHE A 95 -8.11 -25.79 20.18
N ARG A 96 -7.75 -24.74 20.94
CA ARG A 96 -7.67 -24.76 22.41
C ARG A 96 -8.93 -24.20 23.03
#